data_AF-A0A6A7KSB7-F1
#
_entry.id   AF-A0A6A7KSB7-F1
#
_cell.length_a   1.000
_cell.length_b   1.000
_cell.length_c   1.000
_cell.angle_alpha   90.00
_cell.angle_beta   90.00
_cell.angle_gamma   90.00
#
_symmetry.space_group_name_H-M   'P 1'
#
loop_
_entity.id
_entity.type
_entity.pdbx_description
1 polymer ?
#
loop_
_entity_poly.entity_id
_entity_poly.type
_entity_poly.pdbx_seq_one_letter_code
_entity_poly.pdbx_strand_id
1 'polypeptide(L)'
;MNALIYVFVATVAVAAVLATLAIWAPRAPKTRFAALLATLLFIPLGYVQLVEMLARPKPINFEWFRRDVEQAQILGASLDEGRAIYLWLRVDKDIEPRYYVLPWKQNVAEKLEDLIDNAVRNNTTIILKEPFIRKFMKDMGDLNANIVPPPLPPQKMPTPPPQIFNPRQENI
;
A
#
# COMPACT_ATOMS: atom_id res chain seq x y z
N MET A 1 -1.77 -16.08 -16.60
CA MET A 1 -3.25 -16.11 -16.68
C MET A 1 -3.81 -16.45 -15.31
N ASN A 2 -4.86 -15.75 -14.88
CA ASN A 2 -5.19 -15.50 -13.48
C ASN A 2 -5.70 -16.74 -12.73
N ALA A 3 -4.81 -17.51 -12.09
CA ALA A 3 -5.16 -18.55 -11.12
C ALA A 3 -6.20 -18.04 -10.10
N LEU A 4 -6.06 -16.79 -9.66
CA LEU A 4 -7.02 -16.13 -8.77
C LEU A 4 -8.43 -16.00 -9.36
N ILE A 5 -8.58 -15.78 -10.68
CA ILE A 5 -9.91 -15.78 -11.32
C ILE A 5 -10.52 -17.18 -11.26
N TYR A 6 -9.74 -18.23 -11.54
CA TYR A 6 -10.25 -19.61 -11.47
C TYR A 6 -10.62 -20.01 -10.03
N VAL A 7 -9.79 -19.67 -9.05
CA VAL A 7 -10.07 -19.87 -7.63
C VAL A 7 -11.31 -19.09 -7.21
N PHE A 8 -11.44 -17.82 -7.62
CA PHE A 8 -12.63 -17.01 -7.32
C PHE A 8 -13.91 -17.60 -7.92
N VAL A 9 -13.88 -18.01 -9.20
CA VAL A 9 -15.03 -18.66 -9.86
C VAL A 9 -15.40 -19.96 -9.14
N ALA A 10 -14.42 -20.76 -8.75
CA ALA A 10 -14.66 -21.98 -7.97
C ALA A 10 -15.27 -21.67 -6.59
N THR A 11 -14.74 -20.67 -5.87
CA THR A 11 -15.29 -20.21 -4.58
C THR A 11 -16.76 -19.77 -4.73
N VAL A 12 -17.08 -18.99 -5.77
CA VAL A 12 -18.45 -18.52 -6.06
C VAL A 12 -19.37 -19.70 -6.42
N ALA A 13 -18.90 -20.64 -7.23
CA ALA A 13 -19.67 -21.83 -7.59
C ALA A 13 -19.99 -22.69 -6.36
N VAL A 14 -19.02 -22.90 -5.47
CA VAL A 14 -19.21 -23.63 -4.21
C VAL A 14 -20.18 -22.89 -3.29
N ALA A 15 -20.07 -21.56 -3.18
CA ALA A 15 -21.02 -20.74 -2.43
C ALA A 15 -22.45 -20.82 -2.99
N ALA A 16 -22.60 -20.82 -4.31
CA ALA A 16 -23.89 -20.98 -4.96
C ALA A 16 -24.51 -22.35 -4.68
N VAL A 17 -23.71 -23.43 -4.77
CA VAL A 17 -24.14 -24.80 -4.40
C VAL A 17 -24.58 -24.84 -2.94
N LEU A 18 -23.81 -24.23 -2.03
CA LEU A 18 -24.18 -24.12 -0.62
C LEU A 18 -25.50 -23.36 -0.42
N ALA A 19 -25.71 -22.24 -1.11
CA ALA A 19 -26.94 -21.47 -1.03
C ALA A 19 -28.15 -22.27 -1.55
N THR A 20 -28.01 -22.97 -2.69
CA THR A 20 -29.07 -23.83 -3.22
C THR A 20 -29.41 -24.98 -2.27
N LEU A 21 -28.39 -25.64 -1.71
CA LEU A 21 -28.57 -26.71 -0.73
C LEU A 21 -29.20 -26.22 0.57
N ALA A 22 -28.87 -25.00 1.02
CA ALA A 22 -29.46 -24.38 2.21
C ALA A 22 -30.96 -24.08 2.02
N ILE A 23 -31.37 -23.61 0.84
CA ILE A 23 -32.78 -23.32 0.52
C ILE A 23 -33.62 -24.61 0.45
N TRP A 24 -33.06 -25.71 -0.09
CA TRP A 24 -33.75 -26.99 -0.29
C TRP A 24 -33.48 -28.05 0.80
N ALA A 25 -32.96 -27.63 1.94
CA ALA A 25 -32.45 -28.52 2.98
C ALA A 25 -33.46 -29.44 3.73
N PRO A 26 -34.80 -29.28 3.74
CA PRO A 26 -35.54 -29.83 4.88
C PRO A 26 -35.75 -31.36 4.90
N ARG A 27 -35.43 -32.16 3.87
CA ARG A 27 -35.98 -33.53 3.79
C ARG A 27 -35.04 -34.71 3.51
N ALA A 28 -33.79 -34.54 3.09
CA ALA A 28 -32.92 -35.68 2.75
C ALA A 28 -31.55 -35.65 3.47
N PRO A 29 -31.07 -36.76 4.06
CA PRO A 29 -29.74 -36.81 4.66
C PRO A 29 -28.62 -36.60 3.63
N LYS A 30 -28.83 -36.99 2.38
CA LYS A 30 -27.86 -36.82 1.28
C LYS A 30 -27.55 -35.34 1.00
N THR A 31 -28.53 -34.43 1.07
CA THR A 31 -28.31 -33.00 0.84
C THR A 31 -27.51 -32.36 1.97
N ARG A 32 -27.67 -32.84 3.21
CA ARG A 32 -26.85 -32.41 4.36
C ARG A 32 -25.38 -32.81 4.19
N PHE A 33 -25.10 -34.04 3.76
CA PHE A 33 -23.73 -34.47 3.47
C PHE A 33 -23.11 -33.68 2.32
N ALA A 34 -23.87 -33.40 1.26
CA ALA A 34 -23.41 -32.55 0.16
C ALA A 34 -23.06 -31.13 0.64
N ALA A 35 -23.87 -30.55 1.53
CA ALA A 35 -23.60 -29.23 2.11
C ALA A 35 -22.33 -29.23 2.98
N LEU A 36 -22.11 -30.27 3.79
CA LEU A 36 -20.88 -30.41 4.57
C LEU A 36 -19.64 -30.51 3.68
N LEU A 37 -19.71 -31.29 2.59
CA LEU A 37 -18.60 -31.45 1.66
C LEU A 37 -18.32 -30.13 0.91
N ALA A 38 -19.36 -29.42 0.49
CA ALA A 38 -19.22 -28.11 -0.14
C ALA A 38 -18.60 -27.07 0.83
N THR A 39 -19.00 -27.05 2.11
CA THR A 39 -18.37 -26.17 3.12
C THR A 39 -16.90 -26.54 3.36
N LEU A 40 -16.61 -27.84 3.45
CA LEU A 40 -15.24 -28.35 3.60
C LEU A 40 -14.35 -27.92 2.44
N LEU A 41 -14.90 -27.80 1.23
CA LEU A 41 -14.20 -27.35 0.04
C LEU A 41 -14.12 -25.82 -0.05
N PHE A 42 -15.13 -25.10 0.45
CA PHE A 42 -15.17 -23.63 0.48
C PHE A 42 -14.07 -23.02 1.35
N ILE A 43 -13.84 -23.58 2.55
CA ILE A 43 -12.84 -23.08 3.51
C ILE A 43 -11.42 -23.01 2.91
N PRO A 44 -10.83 -24.10 2.37
CA PRO A 44 -9.49 -24.06 1.81
C PRO A 44 -9.41 -23.19 0.55
N LEU A 45 -10.45 -23.15 -0.28
CA LEU A 45 -10.48 -22.24 -1.44
C LEU A 45 -10.46 -20.77 -1.03
N GLY A 46 -11.27 -20.40 -0.03
CA GLY A 46 -11.25 -19.06 0.54
C GLY A 46 -9.89 -18.70 1.13
N TYR A 47 -9.23 -19.65 1.80
CA TYR A 47 -7.90 -19.44 2.36
C TYR A 47 -6.84 -19.19 1.26
N VAL A 48 -6.80 -20.02 0.22
CA VAL A 48 -5.88 -19.83 -0.92
C VAL A 48 -6.12 -18.48 -1.59
N GLN A 49 -7.39 -18.09 -1.77
CA GLN A 49 -7.75 -16.81 -2.36
C GLN A 49 -7.27 -15.63 -1.51
N LEU A 50 -7.42 -15.71 -0.18
CA LEU A 50 -6.92 -14.69 0.75
C LEU A 50 -5.40 -14.57 0.66
N VAL A 51 -4.66 -15.68 0.77
CA VAL A 51 -3.19 -15.67 0.72
C VAL A 51 -2.68 -15.07 -0.60
N GLU A 52 -3.27 -15.46 -1.72
CA GLU A 52 -2.90 -14.92 -3.04
C GLU A 52 -3.25 -13.42 -3.16
N MET A 53 -4.33 -12.95 -2.52
CA MET A 53 -4.65 -11.52 -2.46
C MET A 53 -3.67 -10.72 -1.59
N LEU A 54 -3.18 -11.29 -0.49
CA LEU A 54 -2.20 -10.62 0.39
C LEU A 54 -0.85 -10.42 -0.29
N ALA A 55 -0.45 -11.35 -1.17
CA ALA A 55 0.84 -11.28 -1.86
C ALA A 55 0.86 -10.30 -3.04
N ARG A 56 -0.31 -9.86 -3.53
CA ARG A 56 -0.40 -9.02 -4.73
C ARG A 56 -0.37 -7.52 -4.40
N PRO A 57 0.25 -6.70 -5.27
CA PRO A 57 0.15 -5.26 -5.16
C PRO A 57 -1.31 -4.82 -5.20
N LYS A 58 -1.68 -3.92 -4.30
CA LYS A 58 -3.01 -3.33 -4.33
C LYS A 58 -3.09 -2.36 -5.51
N PRO A 59 -4.01 -2.54 -6.46
CA PRO A 59 -4.21 -1.55 -7.51
C PRO A 59 -4.63 -0.22 -6.87
N ILE A 60 -3.96 0.87 -7.23
CA ILE A 60 -4.21 2.18 -6.62
C ILE A 60 -5.68 2.59 -6.77
N ASN A 61 -6.31 2.15 -7.87
CA ASN A 61 -7.68 2.46 -8.22
C ASN A 61 -8.73 1.96 -7.20
N PHE A 62 -8.36 0.98 -6.38
CA PHE A 62 -9.25 0.37 -5.39
C PHE A 62 -9.06 0.95 -3.98
N GLU A 63 -8.25 2.00 -3.79
CA GLU A 63 -8.16 2.73 -2.53
C GLU A 63 -9.32 3.72 -2.35
N TRP A 64 -10.54 3.20 -2.15
CA TRP A 64 -11.71 4.04 -1.88
C TRP A 64 -11.84 4.46 -0.42
N PHE A 65 -11.25 3.69 0.50
CA PHE A 65 -11.31 3.94 1.95
C PHE A 65 -10.32 5.01 2.43
N ARG A 66 -9.20 5.19 1.72
CA ARG A 66 -8.11 6.11 2.09
C ARG A 66 -7.99 7.30 1.12
N ARG A 67 -9.11 7.73 0.52
CA ARG A 67 -9.10 8.81 -0.49
C ARG A 67 -8.62 10.16 0.05
N ASP A 68 -8.82 10.40 1.34
CA ASP A 68 -8.52 11.67 2.01
C ASP A 68 -7.10 11.72 2.58
N VAL A 69 -6.21 10.80 2.16
CA VAL A 69 -4.80 10.86 2.53
C VAL A 69 -4.14 12.02 1.80
N GLU A 70 -3.63 12.99 2.56
CA GLU A 70 -2.98 14.18 2.03
C GLU A 70 -1.59 13.88 1.45
N GLN A 71 -0.84 12.94 2.06
CA GLN A 71 0.57 12.71 1.72
C GLN A 71 0.95 11.22 1.83
N ALA A 72 1.83 10.78 0.93
CA ALA A 72 2.48 9.48 1.02
C ALA A 72 3.95 9.58 0.59
N GLN A 73 4.84 9.01 1.38
CA GLN A 73 6.26 8.89 1.07
C GLN A 73 6.48 7.75 0.08
N ILE A 74 7.19 8.00 -1.01
CA ILE A 74 7.66 6.94 -1.92
C ILE A 74 8.97 6.38 -1.36
N LEU A 75 8.99 5.08 -1.09
CA LEU A 75 10.19 4.37 -0.62
C LEU A 75 10.98 3.72 -1.76
N GLY A 76 10.28 3.35 -2.83
CA GLY A 76 10.88 2.73 -3.99
C GLY A 76 9.87 2.52 -5.10
N ALA A 77 10.38 2.30 -6.31
CA ALA A 77 9.59 2.02 -7.49
C ALA A 77 10.25 0.89 -8.30
N SER A 78 9.44 0.12 -9.00
CA SER A 78 9.87 -0.81 -10.03
C SER A 78 9.02 -0.58 -11.27
N LEU A 79 9.69 -0.37 -12.40
CA LEU A 79 9.06 -0.02 -13.67
C LEU A 79 9.10 -1.25 -14.58
N ASP A 80 7.94 -1.75 -14.99
CA ASP A 80 7.81 -2.78 -16.05
C ASP A 80 7.24 -2.07 -17.29
N GLU A 81 8.15 -1.70 -18.19
CA GLU A 81 7.86 -0.89 -19.38
C GLU A 81 6.72 -1.49 -20.21
N GLY A 82 5.74 -0.65 -20.55
CA GLY A 82 4.55 -1.06 -21.31
C GLY A 82 3.51 -1.84 -20.51
N ARG A 83 3.76 -2.20 -19.24
CA ARG A 83 2.83 -3.01 -18.43
C ARG A 83 2.30 -2.28 -17.21
N ALA A 84 3.17 -1.95 -16.25
CA ALA A 84 2.76 -1.36 -14.98
C ALA A 84 3.91 -0.65 -14.28
N ILE A 85 3.55 0.27 -13.39
CA ILE A 85 4.46 0.95 -12.47
C ILE A 85 4.14 0.43 -11.08
N TYR A 86 5.10 -0.21 -10.43
CA TYR A 86 4.98 -0.76 -9.08
C TYR A 86 5.60 0.20 -8.08
N LEU A 87 4.88 0.52 -7.01
CA LEU A 87 5.28 1.52 -6.02
C LEU A 87 5.22 0.97 -4.60
N TRP A 88 6.25 1.24 -3.81
CA TRP A 88 6.19 1.11 -2.36
C TRP A 88 5.92 2.47 -1.73
N LEU A 89 4.73 2.62 -1.16
CA LEU A 89 4.28 3.86 -0.54
C LEU A 89 4.13 3.67 0.97
N ARG A 90 4.65 4.61 1.75
CA ARG A 90 4.31 4.78 3.15
C ARG A 90 3.34 5.94 3.27
N VAL A 91 2.10 5.62 3.61
CA VAL A 91 1.03 6.61 3.82
C VAL A 91 1.32 7.40 5.09
N ASP A 92 0.96 8.69 5.12
CA ASP A 92 1.12 9.52 6.31
C ASP A 92 0.46 8.86 7.53
N LYS A 93 1.17 8.89 8.67
CA LYS A 93 0.80 8.24 9.96
C LYS A 93 0.81 6.70 9.99
N ASP A 94 1.07 6.02 8.87
CA ASP A 94 1.29 4.57 8.85
C ASP A 94 2.79 4.25 8.97
N ILE A 95 3.13 3.29 9.83
CA ILE A 95 4.50 2.80 10.00
C ILE A 95 4.87 1.85 8.84
N GLU A 96 3.89 1.03 8.43
CA GLU A 96 4.07 -0.05 7.47
C GLU A 96 3.96 0.46 6.02
N PRO A 97 4.95 0.15 5.16
CA PRO A 97 4.86 0.44 3.75
C PRO A 97 3.88 -0.52 3.05
N ARG A 98 3.22 -0.02 2.02
CA ARG A 98 2.25 -0.78 1.22
C ARG A 98 2.67 -0.79 -0.24
N TYR A 99 2.40 -1.91 -0.90
CA TYR A 99 2.75 -2.14 -2.29
C TYR A 99 1.57 -1.84 -3.21
N TYR A 100 1.77 -0.93 -4.15
CA TYR A 100 0.76 -0.43 -5.07
C TYR A 100 1.14 -0.66 -6.53
N VAL A 101 0.11 -0.79 -7.37
CA VAL A 101 0.24 -0.85 -8.83
C VAL A 101 -0.49 0.32 -9.49
N LEU A 102 0.22 0.97 -10.40
CA LEU A 102 -0.26 1.94 -11.36
C LEU A 102 -0.21 1.36 -12.78
N PRO A 103 -1.17 1.69 -13.65
CA PRO A 103 -1.06 1.33 -15.06
C PRO A 103 0.09 2.09 -15.73
N TRP A 104 0.72 1.47 -16.73
CA TRP A 104 1.83 2.08 -17.45
C TRP A 104 1.42 3.37 -18.16
N LYS A 105 2.22 4.42 -17.95
CA LYS A 105 2.20 5.66 -18.73
C LYS A 105 3.60 6.24 -18.82
N GLN A 106 4.05 6.52 -20.04
CA GLN A 106 5.42 7.00 -20.30
C GLN A 106 5.76 8.26 -19.49
N ASN A 107 4.92 9.29 -19.57
CA ASN A 107 5.16 10.57 -18.89
C ASN A 107 5.26 10.42 -17.36
N VAL A 108 4.53 9.45 -16.78
CA VAL A 108 4.53 9.18 -15.34
C VAL A 108 5.80 8.43 -14.95
N ALA A 109 6.22 7.46 -15.76
CA ALA A 109 7.45 6.71 -15.54
C ALA A 109 8.68 7.64 -15.60
N GLU A 110 8.79 8.45 -16.66
CA GLU A 110 9.91 9.39 -16.86
C GLU A 110 10.01 10.40 -15.71
N LYS A 111 8.89 11.04 -15.35
CA LYS A 111 8.86 11.98 -14.22
C LYS A 111 9.20 11.30 -12.89
N LEU A 112 8.82 10.04 -12.70
CA LEU A 112 9.16 9.29 -11.50
C LEU A 112 10.65 8.97 -11.44
N GLU A 113 11.26 8.56 -12.55
CA GLU A 113 12.71 8.35 -12.65
C GLU A 113 13.47 9.64 -12.33
N ASP A 114 13.08 10.76 -12.94
CA ASP A 114 13.68 12.07 -12.65
C ASP A 114 13.59 12.43 -11.16
N LEU A 115 12.45 12.17 -10.51
CA LEU A 115 12.27 12.43 -9.08
C LEU A 115 13.14 11.52 -8.22
N ILE A 116 13.29 10.24 -8.58
CA ILE A 116 14.15 9.28 -7.89
C ILE A 116 15.61 9.69 -8.01
N ASP A 117 16.06 10.03 -9.22
CA ASP A 117 17.43 10.48 -9.46
C ASP A 117 17.75 11.75 -8.69
N ASN A 118 16.85 12.74 -8.69
CA ASN A 118 17.01 13.96 -7.91
C ASN A 118 17.00 13.69 -6.40
N ALA A 119 16.19 12.74 -5.93
CA ALA A 119 16.13 12.35 -4.53
C ALA A 119 17.42 11.68 -4.06
N VAL A 120 17.97 10.77 -4.87
CA VAL A 120 19.25 10.11 -4.60
C VAL A 120 20.40 11.12 -4.59
N ARG A 121 20.45 12.02 -5.58
CA ARG A 121 21.51 13.04 -5.68
C ARG A 121 21.52 13.99 -4.49
N ASN A 122 20.34 14.39 -4.01
CA ASN A 122 20.22 15.38 -2.94
C ASN A 122 19.99 14.75 -1.55
N ASN A 123 20.01 13.42 -1.46
CA ASN A 123 19.68 12.66 -0.25
C ASN A 123 18.34 13.07 0.38
N THR A 124 17.33 13.31 -0.46
CA THR A 124 16.02 13.81 -0.08
C THR A 124 14.95 12.72 -0.20
N THR A 125 13.82 12.94 0.47
CA THR A 125 12.68 12.03 0.45
C THR A 125 11.63 12.53 -0.55
N ILE A 126 11.01 11.61 -1.29
CA ILE A 126 9.93 11.93 -2.22
C ILE A 126 8.59 11.80 -1.50
N ILE A 127 7.80 12.88 -1.48
CA ILE A 127 6.46 12.91 -0.89
C ILE A 127 5.44 13.18 -2.00
N LEU A 128 4.57 12.20 -2.25
CA LEU A 128 3.43 12.31 -3.14
C LEU A 128 2.26 12.97 -2.40
N LYS A 129 1.74 14.07 -2.93
CA LYS A 129 0.52 14.70 -2.42
C LYS A 129 -0.71 14.04 -3.04
N GLU A 130 -1.72 13.78 -2.22
CA GLU A 130 -3.03 13.30 -2.63
C GLU A 130 -2.99 12.05 -3.55
N PRO A 131 -2.28 10.97 -3.15
CA PRO A 131 -2.00 9.82 -4.01
C PRO A 131 -3.24 9.08 -4.54
N PHE A 132 -4.39 9.22 -3.88
CA PHE A 132 -5.60 8.42 -4.15
C PHE A 132 -6.79 9.23 -4.68
N ILE A 133 -6.62 10.51 -5.01
CA ILE A 133 -7.72 11.35 -5.51
C ILE A 133 -8.09 10.99 -6.95
N ARG A 134 -9.39 10.95 -7.26
CA ARG A 134 -9.90 10.60 -8.61
C ARG A 134 -9.37 11.50 -9.73
N LYS A 135 -9.03 12.76 -9.41
CA LYS A 135 -8.43 13.71 -10.36
C LYS A 135 -7.01 13.28 -10.75
N PHE A 136 -6.16 12.89 -9.79
CA PHE A 136 -4.87 12.25 -10.04
C PHE A 136 -5.03 11.01 -10.94
N MET A 137 -6.10 10.23 -10.71
CA MET A 137 -6.39 9.03 -11.49
C MET A 137 -6.93 9.30 -12.92
N LYS A 138 -7.59 10.43 -13.13
CA LYS A 138 -8.18 10.81 -14.42
C LYS A 138 -7.16 11.53 -15.30
N ASP A 139 -6.36 12.41 -14.72
CA ASP A 139 -5.31 13.13 -15.45
C ASP A 139 -4.04 12.27 -15.58
N MET A 140 -3.65 11.46 -14.57
CA MET A 140 -2.52 10.50 -14.59
C MET A 140 -1.31 10.96 -15.44
N GLY A 141 -1.02 12.26 -15.42
CA GLY A 141 -0.09 12.93 -16.32
C GLY A 141 0.79 13.92 -15.56
N ASP A 142 0.37 14.30 -14.34
CA ASP A 142 1.18 15.11 -13.45
C ASP A 142 1.30 14.38 -12.10
N LEU A 143 2.47 13.76 -11.86
CA LEU A 143 2.84 13.30 -10.52
C LEU A 143 2.98 14.54 -9.63
N ASN A 144 2.01 14.77 -8.74
CA ASN A 144 2.07 15.85 -7.73
C ASN A 144 3.01 15.45 -6.57
N ALA A 145 4.23 15.07 -6.92
CA ALA A 145 5.27 14.69 -5.98
C ALA A 145 6.18 15.88 -5.68
N ASN A 146 6.47 16.09 -4.41
CA ASN A 146 7.38 17.11 -3.93
C ASN A 146 8.60 16.42 -3.31
N ILE A 147 9.78 16.97 -3.59
CA ILE A 147 11.02 16.53 -2.97
C ILE A 147 11.17 17.28 -1.65
N VAL A 148 11.24 16.54 -0.54
CA VAL A 148 11.40 17.11 0.80
C VAL A 148 12.76 16.73 1.37
N PRO A 149 13.59 17.69 1.82
CA PRO A 149 14.89 17.39 2.39
C PRO A 149 14.78 16.59 3.70
N PRO A 150 15.81 15.81 4.06
CA PRO A 150 15.80 15.04 5.29
C PRO A 150 15.71 15.99 6.50
N PRO A 151 15.04 15.58 7.59
CA PRO A 151 15.03 16.37 8.81
C PRO A 151 16.46 16.57 9.29
N LEU A 152 16.83 17.82 9.60
CA LEU A 152 18.14 18.11 10.17
C LEU A 152 18.28 17.34 11.49
N PRO A 153 19.43 16.69 11.75
CA PRO A 153 19.66 16.07 13.05
C PRO A 153 19.50 17.13 14.14
N PRO A 154 19.00 16.76 15.34
CA PRO A 154 18.88 17.70 16.44
C PRO A 154 20.26 18.30 16.72
N GLN A 155 20.37 19.62 16.58
CA GLN A 155 21.62 20.30 16.88
C GLN A 155 21.89 20.18 18.38
N LYS A 156 23.12 19.81 18.75
CA LYS A 156 23.55 19.85 20.14
C LYS A 156 23.30 21.27 20.65
N MET A 157 22.60 21.40 21.77
CA MET A 157 22.43 22.71 22.41
C MET A 157 23.82 23.35 22.59
N PRO A 158 23.97 24.66 22.33
CA PRO A 158 25.22 25.34 22.58
C PRO A 158 25.66 25.05 24.01
N THR A 159 26.88 24.53 24.16
CA THR A 159 27.40 24.23 25.49
C THR A 159 27.54 25.56 26.22
N PRO A 160 26.96 25.73 27.43
CA PRO A 160 27.13 26.97 28.17
C PRO A 160 28.64 27.23 28.33
N PRO A 161 29.08 28.51 28.28
CA PRO A 161 30.48 28.81 28.46
C PRO A 161 30.97 28.19 29.78
N PRO A 162 32.20 27.64 29.82
CA PRO A 162 32.74 27.08 31.04
C PRO A 162 32.63 28.14 32.14
N GLN A 163 31.96 27.79 33.24
CA GLN A 163 31.96 28.63 34.42
C GLN A 163 33.37 28.60 34.99
N ILE A 164 34.13 29.67 34.73
CA ILE A 164 35.44 29.85 35.35
C ILE A 164 35.15 30.13 36.82
N PHE A 165 35.38 29.13 37.67
CA PHE A 165 35.32 29.31 39.11
C PHE A 165 36.35 30.34 39.51
N ASN A 166 35.91 31.53 39.92
CA ASN A 166 36.78 32.56 40.43
C ASN A 166 36.80 32.46 41.97
N PRO A 167 37.88 31.93 42.58
CA PRO A 167 37.97 31.79 44.03
C PRO A 167 37.99 33.13 44.79
N ARG A 168 38.01 34.28 44.09
CA ARG A 168 37.93 35.63 44.68
C ARG A 168 36.56 36.30 44.52
N GLN A 169 35.59 35.65 43.87
CA GLN A 169 34.21 36.16 43.87
C GLN A 169 33.55 35.79 45.20
N GLU A 170 33.36 36.78 46.07
CA GLU A 170 32.46 36.64 47.23
C GLU A 170 31.05 36.37 46.71
N ASN A 171 30.51 35.18 47.03
CA ASN A 171 29.09 34.91 46.87
C ASN A 171 28.32 35.80 47.87
N ILE A 172 27.60 36.80 47.35
CA ILE A 172 26.58 37.57 48.09
C ILE A 172 25.22 36.95 47.76
#